data_AF-A0A804RNH9-F1
#
_entry.id   AF-A0A804RNH9-F1
#
_cell.length_a   1.000
_cell.length_b   1.000
_cell.length_c   1.000
_cell.angle_alpha   90.00
_cell.angle_beta   90.00
_cell.angle_gamma   90.00
#
_symmetry.space_group_name_H-M   'P 1'
#
loop_
_entity.id
_entity.type
_entity.pdbx_description
1 polymer ?
#
loop_
_entity_poly.entity_id
_entity_poly.type
_entity_poly.pdbx_seq_one_letter_code
_entity_poly.pdbx_strand_id
1 'polypeptide(L)'
;MEEAPTREPKRLRQDAAVTSAAAAAEEPQYVYLPIADAMKVPGVRVCLFAVVSEIGITDRSRGTDFTLRLRIVDQSCMDGISVTVFAD
;
A
#
# COMPACT_ATOMS: atom_id res chain seq x y z
N MET A 1 -37.21 41.40 2.55
CA MET A 1 -38.23 40.32 2.56
C MET A 1 -38.22 39.72 1.17
N GLU A 2 -37.47 38.63 0.95
CA GLU A 2 -37.82 37.23 1.28
C GLU A 2 -38.20 36.56 -0.06
N GLU A 3 -37.28 35.92 -0.78
CA GLU A 3 -36.73 34.55 -0.65
C GLU A 3 -37.25 33.68 -1.83
N ALA A 4 -36.34 33.06 -2.57
CA ALA A 4 -36.60 31.99 -3.55
C ALA A 4 -36.80 30.64 -2.79
N PRO A 5 -37.07 29.42 -3.35
CA PRO A 5 -36.27 28.84 -4.45
C PRO A 5 -36.95 27.78 -5.37
N THR A 6 -36.22 27.50 -6.44
CA THR A 6 -36.28 26.43 -7.44
C THR A 6 -36.14 25.00 -6.87
N ARG A 7 -36.91 24.04 -7.40
CA ARG A 7 -36.79 22.59 -7.14
C ARG A 7 -36.19 21.86 -8.35
N GLU A 8 -35.03 21.20 -8.14
CA GLU A 8 -34.37 20.30 -9.08
C GLU A 8 -35.03 18.90 -9.14
N PRO A 9 -34.92 18.16 -10.27
CA PRO A 9 -35.29 16.75 -10.33
C PRO A 9 -34.08 15.82 -10.06
N LYS A 10 -34.25 14.92 -9.09
CA LYS A 10 -33.36 13.81 -8.74
C LYS A 10 -33.07 12.90 -9.93
N ARG A 11 -31.80 12.76 -10.33
CA ARG A 11 -31.33 11.67 -11.19
C ARG A 11 -31.12 10.40 -10.35
N LEU A 12 -31.75 9.32 -10.78
CA LEU A 12 -31.63 7.96 -10.22
C LEU A 12 -30.17 7.49 -10.25
N ARG A 13 -29.67 7.03 -9.09
CA ARG A 13 -28.46 6.21 -8.98
C ARG A 13 -28.79 4.78 -9.39
N GLN A 14 -28.01 4.27 -10.32
CA GLN A 14 -28.02 2.87 -10.76
C GLN A 14 -27.13 2.08 -9.78
N ASP A 15 -27.67 1.78 -8.59
CA ASP A 15 -27.09 0.84 -7.63
C ASP A 15 -27.57 -0.58 -8.01
N ALA A 16 -26.78 -1.29 -8.82
CA ALA A 16 -27.10 -2.67 -9.20
C ALA A 16 -25.83 -3.49 -9.44
N ALA A 17 -25.10 -3.79 -8.36
CA ALA A 17 -24.36 -5.04 -8.15
C ALA A 17 -23.69 -5.04 -6.75
N VAL A 18 -24.50 -4.87 -5.70
CA VAL A 18 -24.12 -5.22 -4.34
C VAL A 18 -24.50 -6.69 -4.14
N THR A 19 -23.66 -7.60 -4.60
CA THR A 19 -23.78 -9.01 -4.26
C THR A 19 -22.39 -9.58 -3.98
N SER A 20 -22.29 -10.22 -2.81
CA SER A 20 -21.18 -11.03 -2.30
C SER A 20 -19.92 -10.29 -1.82
N ALA A 21 -19.83 -10.07 -0.49
CA ALA A 21 -18.60 -10.33 0.29
C ALA A 21 -18.79 -10.10 1.80
N ALA A 22 -19.99 -10.29 2.36
CA ALA A 22 -20.18 -10.42 3.81
C ALA A 22 -19.78 -11.83 4.30
N ALA A 23 -18.75 -12.44 3.71
CA ALA A 23 -18.30 -13.80 3.99
C ALA A 23 -16.97 -13.75 4.75
N ALA A 24 -17.05 -14.03 6.05
CA ALA A 24 -15.97 -14.36 6.99
C ALA A 24 -14.87 -13.30 7.21
N ALA A 25 -14.81 -12.76 8.43
CA ALA A 25 -13.65 -12.01 8.93
C ALA A 25 -12.47 -12.96 9.22
N GLU A 26 -11.97 -13.66 8.21
CA GLU A 26 -10.69 -14.36 8.30
C GLU A 26 -9.56 -13.34 8.10
N GLU A 27 -8.55 -13.39 8.97
CA GLU A 27 -7.35 -12.57 8.82
C GLU A 27 -6.73 -12.84 7.43
N PRO A 28 -6.32 -11.80 6.69
CA PRO A 28 -5.69 -12.00 5.40
C PRO A 28 -4.42 -12.85 5.58
N GLN A 29 -4.42 -14.05 4.99
CA GLN A 29 -3.25 -14.93 5.00
C GLN A 29 -2.18 -14.33 4.06
N TYR A 30 -1.18 -13.67 4.64
CA TYR A 30 -0.02 -13.17 3.90
C TYR A 30 1.03 -14.26 3.74
N VAL A 31 1.59 -14.38 2.52
CA VAL A 31 2.74 -15.24 2.24
C VAL A 31 3.99 -14.38 2.19
N TYR A 32 4.94 -14.66 3.09
CA TYR A 32 6.22 -13.97 3.15
C TYR A 32 7.26 -14.72 2.33
N LEU A 33 7.98 -14.00 1.47
CA LEU A 33 9.09 -14.56 0.69
C LEU A 33 10.43 -14.15 1.28
N PRO A 34 11.44 -15.04 1.25
CA PRO A 34 12.83 -14.65 1.45
C PRO A 34 13.26 -13.62 0.40
N ILE A 35 14.20 -12.74 0.76
CA ILE A 35 14.71 -11.70 -0.14
C ILE A 35 15.23 -12.31 -1.45
N ALA A 36 15.97 -13.43 -1.38
CA ALA A 36 16.52 -14.09 -2.56
C ALA A 36 15.42 -14.58 -3.54
N ASP A 37 14.25 -14.97 -3.04
CA ASP A 37 13.13 -15.41 -3.88
C ASP A 37 12.31 -14.24 -4.40
N ALA A 38 12.12 -13.20 -3.59
CA ALA A 38 11.49 -11.95 -4.02
C ALA A 38 12.23 -11.31 -5.21
N MET A 39 13.57 -11.40 -5.23
CA MET A 39 14.40 -10.89 -6.33
C MET A 39 14.20 -11.64 -7.66
N LYS A 40 13.62 -12.85 -7.65
CA LYS A 40 13.32 -13.63 -8.87
C LYS A 40 12.00 -13.23 -9.53
N VAL A 41 11.15 -12.45 -8.85
CA VAL A 41 9.81 -12.07 -9.31
C VAL A 41 9.62 -10.55 -9.42
N PRO A 42 10.45 -9.85 -10.23
CA PRO A 42 10.34 -8.40 -10.37
C PRO A 42 8.96 -7.98 -10.90
N GLY A 43 8.45 -6.86 -10.40
CA GLY A 43 7.14 -6.30 -10.80
C GLY A 43 5.94 -6.91 -10.05
N VAL A 44 6.14 -7.92 -9.20
CA VAL A 44 5.10 -8.52 -8.36
C VAL A 44 5.13 -7.90 -6.96
N ARG A 45 3.94 -7.70 -6.36
CA ARG A 45 3.83 -7.31 -4.95
C ARG A 45 4.10 -8.52 -4.07
N VAL A 46 5.01 -8.39 -3.12
CA VAL A 46 5.41 -9.45 -2.19
C VAL A 46 5.40 -8.92 -0.75
N CYS A 47 5.22 -9.83 0.21
CA CYS A 47 5.43 -9.53 1.62
C CYS A 47 6.82 -10.04 2.02
N LEU A 48 7.57 -9.24 2.76
CA LEU A 48 8.92 -9.57 3.25
C LEU A 48 8.95 -9.50 4.78
N PHE A 49 9.71 -10.40 5.41
CA PHE A 49 10.05 -10.34 6.82
C PHE A 49 11.57 -10.37 6.96
N ALA A 50 12.16 -9.25 7.37
CA ALA A 50 13.60 -9.03 7.31
C ALA A 50 14.08 -8.13 8.46
N VAL A 51 15.38 -8.16 8.74
CA VAL A 51 16.03 -7.29 9.73
C VAL A 51 16.47 -6.00 9.03
N VAL A 52 16.17 -4.85 9.63
CA VAL A 52 16.71 -3.57 9.17
C VAL A 52 18.16 -3.47 9.63
N SER A 53 19.09 -3.48 8.67
CA SER A 53 20.53 -3.33 8.90
C SER A 53 21.00 -1.88 8.92
N GLU A 54 20.29 -0.99 8.21
CA GLU A 54 20.62 0.44 8.13
C GLU A 54 19.33 1.24 7.91
N ILE A 55 19.24 2.39 8.61
CA ILE A 55 18.21 3.39 8.40
C ILE A 55 18.87 4.57 7.69
N GLY A 56 18.47 4.81 6.45
CA GLY A 56 18.99 5.91 5.64
C GLY A 56 18.30 7.23 5.94
N ILE A 57 18.50 8.18 5.01
CA ILE A 57 17.96 9.53 5.12
C ILE A 57 16.44 9.50 4.91
N THR A 58 15.72 10.20 5.78
CA THR A 58 14.35 10.65 5.53
C THR A 58 14.40 11.93 4.72
N ASP A 59 13.84 11.94 3.52
CA ASP A 59 13.76 13.14 2.68
C ASP A 59 12.31 13.48 2.37
N ARG A 60 12.01 14.78 2.35
CA ARG A 60 10.72 15.27 1.86
C ARG A 60 10.86 15.47 0.36
N SER A 61 10.16 14.66 -0.41
CA SER A 61 10.12 14.85 -1.86
C SER A 61 9.52 16.22 -2.19
N ARG A 62 9.74 16.72 -3.42
CA ARG A 62 9.25 18.06 -3.84
C ARG A 62 7.73 18.25 -3.74
N GLY A 63 6.96 17.21 -3.41
CA GLY A 63 5.52 17.26 -3.15
C GLY A 63 5.15 17.14 -1.67
N THR A 64 4.07 16.40 -1.42
CA THR A 64 3.61 16.02 -0.08
C THR A 64 4.36 14.83 0.49
N ASP A 65 4.96 14.00 -0.37
CA ASP A 65 5.36 12.66 0.03
C ASP A 65 6.70 12.67 0.77
N PHE A 66 6.74 11.99 1.91
CA PHE A 66 7.95 11.65 2.63
C PHE A 66 8.53 10.35 2.08
N THR A 67 9.86 10.29 2.01
CA THR A 67 10.59 9.10 1.59
C THR A 67 11.54 8.66 2.69
N LEU A 68 11.61 7.36 2.93
CA LEU A 68 12.58 6.74 3.82
C LEU A 68 13.28 5.62 3.07
N ARG A 69 14.61 5.66 3.03
CA ARG A 69 15.40 4.56 2.49
C ARG A 69 15.94 3.70 3.62
N LEU A 70 15.74 2.39 3.53
CA LEU A 70 16.23 1.39 4.47
C LEU A 70 17.13 0.40 3.76
N ARG A 71 18.03 -0.25 4.48
CA ARG A 71 18.70 -1.47 4.03
C ARG A 71 18.24 -2.64 4.88
N ILE A 72 17.63 -3.64 4.26
CA ILE A 72 17.15 -4.85 4.93
C ILE A 72 17.98 -6.07 4.54
N VAL A 73 18.10 -7.01 5.47
CA VAL A 73 18.81 -8.28 5.31
C VAL A 73 17.96 -9.42 5.85
N ASP A 74 18.14 -10.62 5.30
CA ASP A 74 17.61 -11.86 5.87
C ASP A 74 18.64 -12.99 5.72
N GLN A 75 18.28 -14.20 6.14
CA GLN A 75 19.17 -15.36 6.05
C GLN A 75 19.49 -15.77 4.60
N SER A 76 18.64 -15.39 3.63
CA SER A 76 18.81 -15.72 2.21
C SER A 76 19.70 -14.72 1.46
N CYS A 77 19.81 -13.49 1.96
CA CYS A 77 20.57 -12.40 1.35
C CYS A 77 21.22 -11.53 2.42
N MET A 78 22.43 -11.94 2.86
CA MET A 78 23.19 -11.18 3.87
C MET A 78 23.80 -9.88 3.32
N ASP A 79 24.00 -9.80 1.99
CA ASP A 79 24.39 -8.57 1.30
C ASP A 79 23.26 -7.53 1.25
N GLY A 80 22.05 -7.92 1.65
CA GLY A 80 20.89 -7.03 1.81
C GLY A 80 20.38 -6.37 0.54
N ILE A 81 19.24 -5.68 0.67
CA ILE A 81 18.65 -4.87 -0.38
C ILE A 81 18.26 -3.49 0.15
N SER A 82 18.26 -2.49 -0.73
CA SER A 82 17.70 -1.17 -0.43
C SER A 82 16.18 -1.19 -0.65
N VAL A 83 15.43 -0.69 0.33
CA VAL A 83 13.97 -0.49 0.26
C VAL A 83 13.66 0.99 0.42
N THR A 84 12.83 1.53 -0.46
CA THR A 84 12.33 2.90 -0.35
C THR A 84 10.85 2.86 0.03
N VAL A 85 10.52 3.43 1.18
CA VAL A 85 9.15 3.60 1.65
C VAL A 85 8.69 5.01 1.31
N PHE A 86 7.47 5.13 0.78
CA PHE A 86 6.80 6.39 0.46
C PHE A 86 5.56 6.52 1.36
N ALA A 87 5.34 7.70 1.92
CA ALA A 87 4.18 8.04 2.74
C ALA A 87 3.72 9.47 2.43
N ASP A 88 2.44 9.76 2.62
CA ASP A 88 1.83 11.08 2.47
C ASP A 88 1.91 11.95 3.73
#